data_AF-A0A2I0PHI0-F1
#
_entry.id   AF-A0A2I0PHI0-F1
#
_cell.length_a   1.000
_cell.length_b   1.000
_cell.length_c   1.000
_cell.angle_alpha   90.00
_cell.angle_beta   90.00
_cell.angle_gamma   90.00
#
_symmetry.space_group_name_H-M   'P 1'
#
loop_
_entity.id
_entity.type
_entity.pdbx_description
1 polymer ?
#
loop_
_entity_poly.entity_id
_entity_poly.type
_entity_poly.pdbx_seq_one_letter_code
_entity_poly.pdbx_strand_id
1 'polypeptide(L)'
;MPPSPKTSIFVSSTYTDLIPYRNAVRQMLSQYSVDIHGMEVFGARTQKPLDTCLAEVLTSEVFIGIIGMRYGSIDDATGKSFVEREYETAIRSGLEIWIFLIDEENAGIPPKFVDCENADKLKDFKKRLKTDHTYSPYVSVDDLALRIKGNLEKFFAKKIREPSQSKAFVSATVSSATIAKGDEIHITGTATETTYSGIAIWIFGPNSFNHWYVDVNDDDSYRLTLPSHLSKTMRAGLYSVVIQHPMDNHTYDVMPVVSQDSMIVKNSFNNEKFVVTGKGSLSSVEAAVNLIEFLNKSGIDDTYTKLQFLIEEPVIRIDPITPKRTSDKFSITGITNLAVDDEILVEVMSRMVPHTAEPYFGIRGVTKITKGDAGMNNFSFDIELVDTKPGEYIVNIISYKIEKFWSQVFQVI
;
A
#
# COMPACT_ATOMS: atom_id res chain seq x y z
N MET A 1 -7.96 -26.17 -0.11
CA MET A 1 -7.87 -25.04 -1.07
C MET A 1 -7.82 -23.76 -0.25
N PRO A 2 -6.86 -22.86 -0.47
CA PRO A 2 -6.95 -21.50 0.06
C PRO A 2 -8.26 -20.85 -0.44
N PRO A 3 -8.87 -19.92 0.33
CA PRO A 3 -10.04 -19.21 -0.14
C PRO A 3 -9.74 -18.52 -1.47
N SER A 4 -10.67 -18.58 -2.43
CA SER A 4 -10.54 -17.84 -3.68
C SER A 4 -10.30 -16.36 -3.36
N PRO A 5 -9.36 -15.69 -4.05
CA PRO A 5 -9.10 -14.28 -3.80
C PRO A 5 -10.39 -13.47 -3.91
N LYS A 6 -10.67 -12.63 -2.91
CA LYS A 6 -11.81 -11.71 -2.95
C LYS A 6 -11.58 -10.70 -4.05
N THR A 7 -12.61 -10.40 -4.83
CA THR A 7 -12.51 -9.33 -5.83
C THR A 7 -12.34 -7.99 -5.11
N SER A 8 -11.31 -7.24 -5.49
CA SER A 8 -11.02 -5.92 -4.93
C SER A 8 -11.72 -4.81 -5.71
N ILE A 9 -12.44 -3.92 -5.02
CA ILE A 9 -13.27 -2.87 -5.61
C ILE A 9 -12.91 -1.51 -5.02
N PHE A 10 -12.52 -0.55 -5.87
CA PHE A 10 -12.30 0.84 -5.48
C PHE A 10 -13.55 1.68 -5.71
N VAL A 11 -14.07 2.33 -4.66
CA VAL A 11 -15.24 3.23 -4.76
C VAL A 11 -14.78 4.69 -4.73
N SER A 12 -14.83 5.33 -5.90
CA SER A 12 -14.46 6.72 -6.14
C SER A 12 -15.68 7.63 -6.17
N SER A 13 -15.66 8.71 -5.37
CA SER A 13 -16.69 9.74 -5.39
C SER A 13 -16.21 11.00 -4.68
N THR A 14 -16.91 12.12 -4.84
CA THR A 14 -16.81 13.22 -3.87
C THR A 14 -17.34 12.77 -2.51
N TYR A 15 -16.83 13.35 -1.42
CA TYR A 15 -17.15 12.88 -0.07
C TYR A 15 -18.41 13.55 0.49
N THR A 16 -18.35 14.86 0.75
CA THR A 16 -19.33 15.58 1.59
C THR A 16 -20.78 15.49 1.11
N ASP A 17 -21.01 15.50 -0.20
CA ASP A 17 -22.34 15.43 -0.81
C ASP A 17 -22.88 14.00 -0.95
N LEU A 18 -21.99 13.01 -0.99
CA LEU A 18 -22.34 11.62 -1.28
C LEU A 18 -22.23 10.67 -0.07
N ILE A 19 -22.04 11.19 1.15
CA ILE A 19 -21.98 10.36 2.37
C ILE A 19 -23.14 9.32 2.45
N PRO A 20 -24.43 9.69 2.24
CA PRO A 20 -25.51 8.71 2.30
C PRO A 20 -25.40 7.64 1.21
N TYR A 21 -24.97 8.02 0.01
CA TYR A 21 -24.77 7.13 -1.13
C TYR A 21 -23.63 6.14 -0.85
N ARG A 22 -22.48 6.63 -0.38
CA ARG A 22 -21.32 5.80 -0.03
C ARG A 22 -21.65 4.79 1.06
N ASN A 23 -22.39 5.21 2.10
CA ASN A 23 -22.83 4.29 3.16
C ASN A 23 -23.70 3.15 2.63
N ALA A 24 -24.67 3.46 1.75
CA ALA A 24 -25.54 2.45 1.15
C ALA A 24 -24.75 1.50 0.23
N VAL A 25 -23.83 2.04 -0.59
CA VAL A 25 -22.95 1.23 -1.45
C VAL A 25 -22.07 0.31 -0.60
N ARG A 26 -21.46 0.82 0.48
CA ARG A 26 -20.63 0.03 1.38
C ARG A 26 -21.43 -1.10 2.04
N GLN A 27 -22.62 -0.80 2.56
CA GLN A 27 -23.52 -1.79 3.18
C GLN A 27 -23.97 -2.86 2.19
N MET A 28 -24.19 -2.48 0.92
CA MET A 28 -24.54 -3.43 -0.13
C MET A 28 -23.34 -4.31 -0.49
N LEU A 29 -22.18 -3.72 -0.75
CA LEU A 29 -20.96 -4.45 -1.10
C LEU A 29 -20.51 -5.41 0.02
N SER A 30 -20.71 -5.06 1.29
CA SER A 30 -20.36 -5.94 2.42
C SER A 30 -21.14 -7.25 2.47
N GLN A 31 -22.22 -7.39 1.69
CA GLN A 31 -22.99 -8.63 1.54
C GLN A 31 -22.31 -9.63 0.59
N TYR A 32 -21.28 -9.19 -0.15
CA TYR A 32 -20.55 -10.00 -1.11
C TYR A 32 -19.13 -10.28 -0.60
N SER A 33 -18.50 -11.33 -1.14
CA SER A 33 -17.12 -11.68 -0.81
C SER A 33 -16.12 -10.81 -1.60
N VAL A 34 -16.18 -9.49 -1.38
CA VAL A 34 -15.31 -8.47 -1.99
C VAL A 34 -14.43 -7.82 -0.94
N ASP A 35 -13.33 -7.22 -1.39
CA ASP A 35 -12.54 -6.28 -0.60
C ASP A 35 -12.84 -4.85 -1.11
N ILE A 36 -13.14 -3.92 -0.20
CA ILE A 36 -13.62 -2.58 -0.55
C ILE A 36 -12.51 -1.58 -0.23
N HIS A 37 -11.95 -0.98 -1.27
CA HIS A 37 -10.99 0.11 -1.17
C HIS A 37 -11.69 1.46 -1.41
N GLY A 38 -11.09 2.53 -0.92
CA GLY A 38 -11.61 3.89 -1.05
C GLY A 38 -11.55 4.66 0.26
N MET A 39 -11.98 5.93 0.20
CA MET A 39 -11.64 6.91 1.23
C MET A 39 -12.14 6.65 2.66
N GLU A 40 -12.99 5.65 2.86
CA GLU A 40 -13.56 5.25 4.16
C GLU A 40 -12.53 4.55 5.06
N VAL A 41 -11.51 3.92 4.44
CA VAL A 41 -10.52 3.06 5.11
C VAL A 41 -9.29 3.88 5.54
N PHE A 42 -9.24 5.16 5.19
CA PHE A 42 -8.18 6.08 5.56
C PHE A 42 -8.24 6.40 7.06
N GLY A 43 -7.59 5.57 7.87
CA GLY A 43 -7.13 5.98 9.20
C GLY A 43 -6.15 7.16 9.11
N ALA A 44 -5.72 7.69 10.25
CA ALA A 44 -4.70 8.74 10.28
C ALA A 44 -3.38 8.22 9.66
N ARG A 45 -2.92 8.82 8.55
CA ARG A 45 -1.65 8.48 7.87
C ARG A 45 -0.84 9.72 7.52
N THR A 46 0.46 9.53 7.36
CA THR A 46 1.47 10.58 7.09
C THR A 46 1.54 11.01 5.62
N GLN A 47 0.90 10.29 4.70
CA GLN A 47 0.96 10.49 3.25
C GLN A 47 -0.08 11.51 2.73
N LYS A 48 0.21 12.13 1.58
CA LYS A 48 -0.76 13.02 0.91
C LYS A 48 -2.00 12.21 0.49
N PRO A 49 -3.23 12.72 0.66
CA PRO A 49 -4.45 11.97 0.39
C PRO A 49 -4.54 11.38 -1.03
N LEU A 50 -4.05 12.10 -2.05
CA LEU A 50 -4.13 11.66 -3.45
C LEU A 50 -3.26 10.43 -3.74
N ASP A 51 -1.99 10.43 -3.31
CA ASP A 51 -1.07 9.31 -3.58
C ASP A 51 -1.61 8.00 -2.99
N THR A 52 -2.22 8.07 -1.81
CA THR A 52 -2.89 6.93 -1.16
C THR A 52 -4.10 6.45 -1.98
N CYS A 53 -4.92 7.37 -2.50
CA CYS A 53 -6.07 6.99 -3.32
C CYS A 53 -5.63 6.29 -4.62
N LEU A 54 -4.62 6.84 -5.31
CA LEU A 54 -4.11 6.23 -6.55
C LEU A 54 -3.44 4.88 -6.29
N ALA A 55 -2.80 4.72 -5.14
CA ALA A 55 -2.23 3.46 -4.69
C ALA A 55 -3.32 2.38 -4.52
N GLU A 56 -4.42 2.74 -3.87
CA GLU A 56 -5.57 1.84 -3.70
C GLU A 56 -6.28 1.49 -5.01
N VAL A 57 -6.40 2.45 -5.94
CA VAL A 57 -6.90 2.17 -7.30
C VAL A 57 -6.01 1.13 -7.98
N LEU A 58 -4.69 1.28 -7.86
CA LEU A 58 -3.74 0.37 -8.46
C LEU A 58 -3.88 -1.06 -7.97
N THR A 59 -4.30 -1.31 -6.73
CA THR A 59 -4.46 -2.66 -6.17
C THR A 59 -5.85 -3.25 -6.37
N SER A 60 -6.78 -2.49 -6.98
CA SER A 60 -8.14 -2.95 -7.28
C SER A 60 -8.29 -3.63 -8.64
N GLU A 61 -9.34 -4.45 -8.76
CA GLU A 61 -9.81 -5.08 -10.01
C GLU A 61 -10.95 -4.29 -10.66
N VAL A 62 -11.84 -3.71 -9.85
CA VAL A 62 -13.01 -2.95 -10.31
C VAL A 62 -12.96 -1.52 -9.77
N PHE A 63 -13.20 -0.54 -10.63
CA PHE A 63 -13.37 0.86 -10.27
C PHE A 63 -14.84 1.26 -10.41
N ILE A 64 -15.41 1.81 -9.33
CA ILE A 64 -16.77 2.37 -9.31
C ILE A 64 -16.66 3.88 -9.17
N GLY A 65 -16.98 4.62 -10.22
CA GLY A 65 -17.05 6.09 -10.21
C GLY A 65 -18.47 6.57 -9.98
N ILE A 66 -18.74 7.20 -8.83
CA ILE A 66 -20.04 7.80 -8.48
C ILE A 66 -19.92 9.31 -8.59
N ILE A 67 -20.55 9.90 -9.61
CA ILE A 67 -20.39 11.32 -9.94
C ILE A 67 -21.68 12.08 -9.68
N GLY A 68 -21.62 12.94 -8.65
CA GLY A 68 -22.69 13.85 -8.24
C GLY A 68 -22.66 15.21 -8.96
N MET A 69 -22.95 16.28 -8.21
CA MET A 69 -22.95 17.67 -8.71
C MET A 69 -21.74 18.49 -8.23
N ARG A 70 -20.71 17.82 -7.68
CA ARG A 70 -19.46 18.45 -7.26
C ARG A 70 -18.29 17.92 -8.09
N TYR A 71 -17.36 18.82 -8.44
CA TYR A 71 -16.12 18.40 -9.10
C TYR A 71 -15.13 17.78 -8.09
N GLY A 72 -15.13 18.29 -6.86
CA GLY A 72 -14.32 17.77 -5.75
C GLY A 72 -13.01 18.53 -5.56
N SER A 73 -12.14 17.96 -4.73
CA SER A 73 -10.81 18.54 -4.46
C SER A 73 -9.93 18.46 -5.70
N ILE A 74 -9.26 19.56 -6.02
CA ILE A 74 -8.36 19.67 -7.18
C ILE A 74 -6.93 19.37 -6.74
N ASP A 75 -6.24 18.61 -7.57
CA ASP A 75 -4.80 18.44 -7.51
C ASP A 75 -4.12 19.65 -8.17
N ASP A 76 -3.42 20.46 -7.37
CA ASP A 76 -2.72 21.66 -7.83
C ASP A 76 -1.69 21.35 -8.93
N ALA A 77 -1.12 20.14 -8.96
CA ALA A 77 -0.12 19.76 -9.96
C ALA A 77 -0.72 19.56 -11.36
N THR A 78 -1.97 19.07 -11.43
CA THR A 78 -2.61 18.70 -12.70
C THR A 78 -3.82 19.56 -13.07
N GLY A 79 -4.37 20.30 -12.10
CA GLY A 79 -5.59 21.10 -12.26
C GLY A 79 -6.88 20.28 -12.35
N LYS A 80 -6.80 18.95 -12.18
CA LYS A 80 -7.92 17.99 -12.24
C LYS A 80 -8.40 17.61 -10.84
N SER A 81 -9.64 17.14 -10.74
CA SER A 81 -10.14 16.62 -9.47
C SER A 81 -9.50 15.28 -9.10
N PHE A 82 -9.49 14.95 -7.81
CA PHE A 82 -8.98 13.68 -7.32
C PHE A 82 -9.74 12.49 -7.93
N VAL A 83 -11.07 12.58 -8.02
CA VAL A 83 -11.93 11.58 -8.67
C VAL A 83 -11.55 11.38 -10.15
N GLU A 84 -11.24 12.48 -10.85
CA GLU A 84 -10.80 12.40 -12.25
C GLU A 84 -9.41 11.75 -12.37
N ARG A 85 -8.49 12.02 -11.43
CA ARG A 85 -7.17 11.36 -11.37
C ARG A 85 -7.27 9.88 -11.07
N GLU A 86 -8.15 9.49 -10.15
CA GLU A 86 -8.45 8.10 -9.81
C GLU A 86 -9.03 7.36 -11.03
N TYR A 87 -10.00 7.95 -11.72
CA TYR A 87 -10.57 7.41 -12.97
C TYR A 87 -9.48 7.22 -14.06
N GLU A 88 -8.65 8.24 -14.29
CA GLU A 88 -7.57 8.15 -15.28
C GLU A 88 -6.56 7.04 -14.92
N THR A 89 -6.29 6.87 -13.63
CA THR A 89 -5.42 5.80 -13.14
C THR A 89 -6.04 4.42 -13.33
N ALA A 90 -7.34 4.28 -13.07
CA ALA A 90 -8.07 3.03 -13.26
C ALA A 90 -8.09 2.61 -14.74
N ILE A 91 -8.36 3.54 -15.66
CA ILE A 91 -8.33 3.32 -17.11
C ILE A 91 -6.95 2.85 -17.56
N ARG A 92 -5.91 3.59 -17.19
CA ARG A 92 -4.52 3.27 -17.60
C ARG A 92 -4.03 1.95 -17.01
N SER A 93 -4.59 1.55 -15.87
CA SER A 93 -4.27 0.29 -15.20
C SER A 93 -5.14 -0.88 -15.66
N GLY A 94 -6.05 -0.67 -16.62
CA GLY A 94 -6.88 -1.72 -17.20
C GLY A 94 -7.94 -2.32 -16.27
N LEU A 95 -8.42 -1.57 -15.27
CA LEU A 95 -9.48 -2.03 -14.37
C LEU A 95 -10.83 -2.16 -15.12
N GLU A 96 -11.72 -2.99 -14.59
CA GLU A 96 -13.14 -2.98 -14.96
C GLU A 96 -13.78 -1.68 -14.45
N ILE A 97 -14.34 -0.86 -15.34
CA ILE A 97 -14.81 0.50 -15.01
C ILE A 97 -16.35 0.57 -15.01
N TRP A 98 -16.94 0.92 -13.87
CA TRP A 98 -18.38 1.21 -13.76
C TRP A 98 -18.63 2.67 -13.38
N ILE A 99 -19.29 3.40 -14.27
CA ILE A 99 -19.60 4.81 -14.08
C ILE A 99 -21.08 5.01 -13.77
N PHE A 100 -21.35 5.69 -12.67
CA PHE A 100 -22.68 6.09 -12.22
C PHE A 100 -22.75 7.61 -12.17
N LEU A 101 -23.67 8.21 -12.95
CA LEU A 101 -23.84 9.66 -13.01
C LEU A 101 -25.18 10.04 -12.38
N ILE A 102 -25.21 11.06 -11.55
CA ILE A 102 -26.48 11.57 -11.02
C ILE A 102 -27.35 12.11 -12.17
N ASP A 103 -28.62 11.74 -12.17
CA ASP A 103 -29.62 12.26 -13.10
C ASP A 103 -30.03 13.67 -12.68
N GLU A 104 -29.54 14.67 -13.41
CA GLU A 104 -29.72 16.09 -13.06
C GLU A 104 -31.16 16.59 -13.24
N GLU A 105 -32.00 15.87 -13.99
CA GLU A 105 -33.39 16.24 -14.24
C GLU A 105 -34.32 15.69 -13.17
N ASN A 106 -34.05 14.46 -12.71
CA ASN A 106 -34.95 13.71 -11.84
C ASN A 106 -34.47 13.59 -10.39
N ALA A 107 -33.18 13.83 -10.09
CA ALA A 107 -32.64 13.72 -8.74
C ALA A 107 -32.91 14.96 -7.89
N GLY A 108 -33.32 14.74 -6.63
CA GLY A 108 -33.45 15.80 -5.64
C GLY A 108 -32.09 16.22 -5.08
N ILE A 109 -31.45 17.23 -5.67
CA ILE A 109 -30.12 17.71 -5.25
C ILE A 109 -30.25 19.01 -4.44
N PRO A 110 -29.84 19.03 -3.16
CA PRO A 110 -29.76 20.26 -2.38
C PRO A 110 -28.81 21.28 -3.03
N PRO A 111 -29.18 22.57 -3.16
CA PRO A 111 -28.34 23.58 -3.81
C PRO A 111 -26.92 23.68 -3.23
N LYS A 112 -26.75 23.43 -1.93
CA LYS A 112 -25.43 23.40 -1.25
C LYS A 112 -24.45 22.33 -1.79
N PHE A 113 -24.97 21.32 -2.49
CA PHE A 113 -24.18 20.24 -3.07
C PHE A 113 -23.94 20.42 -4.58
N VAL A 114 -24.34 21.56 -5.14
CA VAL A 114 -23.98 21.95 -6.50
C VAL A 114 -22.72 22.80 -6.46
N ASP A 115 -21.69 22.38 -7.19
CA ASP A 115 -20.44 23.11 -7.32
C ASP A 115 -20.56 24.15 -8.43
N CYS A 116 -20.70 25.41 -8.04
CA CYS A 116 -20.79 26.53 -8.97
C CYS A 116 -19.43 27.03 -9.45
N GLU A 117 -18.35 26.79 -8.69
CA GLU A 117 -17.03 27.33 -8.99
C GLU A 117 -16.34 26.50 -10.08
N ASN A 118 -16.49 25.18 -10.03
CA ASN A 118 -15.86 24.25 -10.97
C ASN A 118 -16.87 23.58 -11.91
N ALA A 119 -18.04 24.20 -12.11
CA ALA A 119 -19.13 23.65 -12.91
C ALA A 119 -18.70 23.26 -14.34
N ASP A 120 -17.90 24.09 -15.00
CA ASP A 120 -17.41 23.81 -16.35
C ASP A 120 -16.49 22.58 -16.39
N LYS A 121 -15.57 22.45 -15.41
CA LYS A 121 -14.70 21.28 -15.29
C LYS A 121 -15.49 20.00 -15.04
N LEU A 122 -16.49 20.05 -14.15
CA LEU A 122 -17.38 18.92 -13.91
C LEU A 122 -18.16 18.54 -15.17
N LYS A 123 -18.66 19.52 -15.92
CA LYS A 123 -19.40 19.31 -17.17
C LYS A 123 -18.52 18.64 -18.22
N ASP A 124 -17.29 19.10 -18.39
CA ASP A 124 -16.32 18.50 -19.31
C ASP A 124 -15.96 17.08 -18.90
N PHE A 125 -15.74 16.84 -17.60
CA PHE A 125 -15.47 15.50 -17.09
C PHE A 125 -16.66 14.55 -17.31
N LYS A 126 -17.88 14.95 -16.95
CA LYS A 126 -19.10 14.17 -17.22
C LYS A 126 -19.27 13.90 -18.72
N LYS A 127 -18.99 14.87 -19.60
CA LYS A 127 -19.07 14.68 -21.05
C LYS A 127 -18.11 13.60 -21.53
N ARG A 128 -16.87 13.61 -21.03
CA ARG A 128 -15.87 12.57 -21.33
C ARG A 128 -16.34 11.21 -20.85
N LEU A 129 -16.79 11.09 -19.60
CA LEU A 129 -17.32 9.84 -19.06
C LEU A 129 -18.48 9.26 -19.89
N LYS A 130 -19.40 10.12 -20.38
CA LYS A 130 -20.52 9.70 -21.23
C LYS A 130 -20.08 9.25 -22.63
N THR A 131 -18.94 9.73 -23.11
CA THR A 131 -18.38 9.39 -24.42
C THR A 131 -17.59 8.08 -24.35
N ASP A 132 -16.81 7.91 -23.28
CA ASP A 132 -15.89 6.78 -23.12
C ASP A 132 -16.62 5.52 -22.60
N HIS A 133 -17.74 5.68 -21.88
CA HIS A 133 -18.41 4.58 -21.17
C HIS A 133 -19.91 4.50 -21.41
N THR A 134 -20.44 3.27 -21.33
CA THR A 134 -21.86 3.05 -21.03
C THR A 134 -22.08 3.28 -19.54
N TYR A 135 -22.49 4.50 -19.18
CA TYR A 135 -22.77 4.88 -17.80
C TYR A 135 -24.19 4.49 -17.36
N SER A 136 -24.41 4.35 -16.06
CA SER A 136 -25.76 4.20 -15.48
C SER A 136 -26.18 5.49 -14.77
N PRO A 137 -27.28 6.14 -15.15
CA PRO A 137 -27.83 7.24 -14.37
C PRO A 137 -28.32 6.75 -13.00
N TYR A 138 -28.38 7.61 -11.98
CA TYR A 138 -29.04 7.32 -10.70
C TYR A 138 -29.77 8.55 -10.13
N VAL A 139 -30.90 8.33 -9.45
CA VAL A 139 -31.75 9.42 -8.92
C VAL A 139 -31.79 9.52 -7.40
N SER A 140 -31.42 8.44 -6.69
CA SER A 140 -31.49 8.36 -5.23
C SER A 140 -30.47 7.37 -4.66
N VAL A 141 -30.33 7.35 -3.34
CA VAL A 141 -29.43 6.46 -2.60
C VAL A 141 -29.76 4.98 -2.88
N ASP A 142 -31.03 4.61 -2.77
CA ASP A 142 -31.48 3.23 -2.97
C ASP A 142 -31.33 2.79 -4.44
N ASP A 143 -31.62 3.70 -5.37
CA ASP A 143 -31.48 3.44 -6.81
C ASP A 143 -30.01 3.18 -7.19
N LEU A 144 -29.07 3.97 -6.67
CA LEU A 144 -27.64 3.75 -6.90
C LEU A 144 -27.19 2.36 -6.39
N ALA A 145 -27.56 2.01 -5.16
CA ALA A 145 -27.19 0.72 -4.57
C ALA A 145 -27.74 -0.46 -5.39
N LEU A 146 -28.99 -0.35 -5.87
CA LEU A 146 -29.63 -1.37 -6.70
C LEU A 146 -28.92 -1.54 -8.05
N ARG A 147 -28.52 -0.44 -8.69
CA ARG A 147 -27.81 -0.46 -9.98
C ARG A 147 -26.43 -1.10 -9.86
N ILE A 148 -25.67 -0.73 -8.83
CA ILE A 148 -24.36 -1.35 -8.57
C ILE A 148 -24.53 -2.84 -8.29
N LYS A 149 -25.51 -3.22 -7.47
CA LYS A 149 -25.83 -4.62 -7.19
C LYS A 149 -26.07 -5.42 -8.47
N GLY A 150 -26.88 -4.88 -9.38
CA GLY A 150 -27.17 -5.53 -10.68
C GLY A 150 -25.92 -5.70 -11.56
N ASN A 151 -25.00 -4.74 -11.57
CA ASN A 151 -23.72 -4.87 -12.28
C ASN A 151 -22.81 -5.92 -11.62
N LEU A 152 -22.75 -5.93 -10.29
CA LEU A 152 -21.94 -6.86 -9.52
C LEU A 152 -22.38 -8.32 -9.71
N GLU A 153 -23.68 -8.59 -9.70
CA GLU A 153 -24.22 -9.94 -9.96
C GLU A 153 -23.90 -10.43 -11.37
N LYS A 154 -24.01 -9.55 -12.38
CA LYS A 154 -23.61 -9.86 -13.77
C LYS A 154 -22.11 -10.13 -13.87
N PHE A 155 -21.29 -9.32 -13.20
CA PHE A 155 -19.84 -9.47 -13.18
C PHE A 155 -19.43 -10.82 -12.60
N PHE A 156 -19.97 -11.21 -11.44
CA PHE A 156 -19.69 -12.52 -10.86
C PHE A 156 -20.21 -13.67 -11.71
N ALA A 157 -21.40 -13.54 -12.30
CA ALA A 157 -21.93 -14.56 -13.21
C ALA A 157 -21.04 -14.74 -14.46
N LYS A 158 -20.46 -13.65 -14.99
CA LYS A 158 -19.49 -13.69 -16.09
C LYS A 158 -18.19 -14.37 -15.66
N LYS A 159 -17.63 -13.99 -14.51
CA LYS A 159 -16.39 -14.58 -13.94
C LYS A 159 -16.51 -16.08 -13.66
N ILE A 160 -17.71 -16.59 -13.38
CA ILE A 160 -17.99 -18.04 -13.23
C ILE A 160 -18.11 -18.76 -14.59
N ARG A 161 -18.64 -18.08 -15.61
CA ARG A 161 -18.94 -18.66 -16.93
C ARG A 161 -17.77 -18.65 -17.90
N GLU A 162 -16.80 -17.77 -17.70
CA GLU A 162 -15.52 -17.83 -18.39
C GLU A 162 -14.75 -19.02 -17.81
N PRO A 163 -14.60 -20.15 -18.53
CA PRO A 163 -13.71 -21.20 -18.08
C PRO A 163 -12.33 -20.58 -17.97
N SER A 164 -11.58 -20.89 -16.91
CA SER A 164 -10.14 -20.70 -16.89
C SER A 164 -9.54 -21.49 -18.05
N GLN A 165 -9.50 -20.90 -19.25
CA GLN A 165 -8.49 -21.30 -20.22
C GLN A 165 -7.18 -21.17 -19.45
N SER A 166 -6.40 -22.25 -19.42
CA SER A 166 -5.09 -22.32 -18.77
C SER A 166 -4.15 -21.31 -19.41
N LYS A 167 -4.34 -20.04 -19.08
CA LYS A 167 -3.35 -19.00 -19.21
C LYS A 167 -2.53 -19.07 -17.93
N ALA A 168 -1.22 -19.10 -18.08
CA ALA A 168 -0.27 -19.02 -16.99
C ALA A 168 -0.78 -18.08 -15.88
N PHE A 169 -0.83 -18.60 -14.66
CA PHE A 169 -1.32 -17.89 -13.50
C PHE A 169 -0.12 -17.38 -12.71
N VAL A 170 -0.07 -16.06 -12.50
CA VAL A 170 0.91 -15.43 -11.62
C VAL A 170 0.22 -14.80 -10.40
N SER A 171 0.70 -15.13 -9.22
CA SER A 171 0.25 -14.58 -7.93
C SER A 171 1.41 -14.04 -7.14
N ALA A 172 1.18 -13.06 -6.28
CA ALA A 172 2.21 -12.46 -5.45
C ALA A 172 1.66 -12.00 -4.09
N THR A 173 2.49 -12.11 -3.06
CA THR A 173 2.28 -11.60 -1.71
C THR A 173 3.57 -10.99 -1.19
N VAL A 174 3.44 -10.07 -0.24
CA VAL A 174 4.57 -9.45 0.47
C VAL A 174 4.47 -9.79 1.95
N SER A 175 5.62 -9.95 2.63
CA SER A 175 5.71 -10.36 4.04
C SER A 175 4.88 -9.50 4.99
N SER A 176 4.77 -8.20 4.73
CA SER A 176 3.87 -7.28 5.44
C SER A 176 3.50 -6.09 4.55
N ALA A 177 2.30 -5.55 4.73
CA ALA A 177 1.85 -4.34 4.03
C ALA A 177 2.59 -3.07 4.49
N THR A 178 3.09 -3.07 5.73
CA THR A 178 3.93 -2.00 6.30
C THR A 178 5.18 -2.63 6.91
N ILE A 179 6.35 -2.12 6.55
CA ILE A 179 7.65 -2.69 6.89
C ILE A 179 8.54 -1.58 7.44
N ALA A 180 9.14 -1.78 8.63
CA ALA A 180 10.09 -0.84 9.16
C ALA A 180 11.43 -0.95 8.40
N LYS A 181 12.08 0.19 8.13
CA LYS A 181 13.42 0.18 7.52
C LYS A 181 14.37 -0.67 8.33
N GLY A 182 15.12 -1.53 7.64
CA GLY A 182 16.01 -2.51 8.26
C GLY A 182 15.39 -3.89 8.33
N ASP A 183 14.07 -4.05 8.25
CA ASP A 183 13.42 -5.37 8.20
C ASP A 183 13.60 -6.04 6.84
N GLU A 184 13.66 -7.37 6.84
CA GLU A 184 13.69 -8.13 5.59
C GLU A 184 12.33 -8.05 4.90
N ILE A 185 12.36 -7.92 3.58
CA ILE A 185 11.16 -7.90 2.74
C ILE A 185 11.16 -9.18 1.93
N HIS A 186 10.12 -9.99 2.07
CA HIS A 186 9.94 -11.18 1.23
C HIS A 186 8.77 -10.94 0.29
N ILE A 187 9.02 -11.11 -1.01
CA ILE A 187 7.98 -11.16 -2.04
C ILE A 187 7.91 -12.60 -2.51
N THR A 188 6.76 -13.24 -2.31
CA THR A 188 6.54 -14.66 -2.61
C THR A 188 5.32 -14.82 -3.49
N GLY A 189 5.24 -15.91 -4.23
CA GLY A 189 4.08 -16.15 -5.07
C GLY A 189 4.16 -17.48 -5.81
N THR A 190 3.24 -17.66 -6.74
CA THR A 190 3.22 -18.80 -7.65
C THR A 190 3.15 -18.31 -9.10
N ALA A 191 3.83 -18.98 -10.02
CA ALA A 191 3.84 -18.67 -11.44
C ALA A 191 3.86 -19.96 -12.26
N THR A 192 2.71 -20.39 -12.78
CA THR A 192 2.61 -21.64 -13.56
C THR A 192 3.16 -21.46 -14.97
N GLU A 193 3.52 -22.55 -15.65
CA GLU A 193 3.94 -22.52 -17.07
C GLU A 193 5.17 -21.65 -17.35
N THR A 194 5.98 -21.38 -16.31
CA THR A 194 7.28 -20.74 -16.46
C THR A 194 8.31 -21.74 -16.96
N THR A 195 8.85 -21.53 -18.17
CA THR A 195 10.02 -22.30 -18.64
C THR A 195 11.21 -21.37 -18.85
N TYR A 196 12.29 -21.63 -18.12
CA TYR A 196 13.65 -21.04 -18.26
C TYR A 196 13.82 -19.52 -18.08
N SER A 197 12.81 -18.69 -18.33
CA SER A 197 12.89 -17.24 -18.20
C SER A 197 12.56 -16.75 -16.79
N GLY A 198 11.79 -17.53 -16.02
CA GLY A 198 11.32 -17.16 -14.68
C GLY A 198 10.31 -16.00 -14.74
N ILE A 199 10.33 -15.14 -13.72
CA ILE A 199 9.50 -13.93 -13.66
C ILE A 199 10.36 -12.68 -13.52
N ALA A 200 9.84 -11.53 -13.97
CA ALA A 200 10.44 -10.23 -13.74
C ALA A 200 9.71 -9.51 -12.61
N ILE A 201 10.43 -9.10 -11.57
CA ILE A 201 9.89 -8.34 -10.44
C ILE A 201 10.38 -6.90 -10.52
N TRP A 202 9.44 -5.99 -10.71
CA TRP A 202 9.63 -4.55 -10.80
C TRP A 202 9.26 -3.90 -9.47
N ILE A 203 10.18 -3.18 -8.84
CA ILE A 203 9.91 -2.45 -7.59
C ILE A 203 10.16 -0.96 -7.81
N PHE A 204 9.09 -0.18 -7.84
CA PHE A 204 9.11 1.27 -7.93
C PHE A 204 8.92 1.88 -6.54
N GLY A 205 9.85 2.72 -6.11
CA GLY A 205 9.83 3.38 -4.82
C GLY A 205 10.09 4.88 -4.91
N PRO A 206 10.07 5.59 -3.77
CA PRO A 206 10.38 7.00 -3.73
C PRO A 206 11.82 7.24 -4.22
N ASN A 207 11.97 7.82 -5.42
CA ASN A 207 13.25 8.04 -6.12
C ASN A 207 14.11 6.77 -6.26
N SER A 208 13.49 5.60 -6.30
CA SER A 208 14.21 4.33 -6.42
C SER A 208 13.49 3.40 -7.40
N PHE A 209 14.28 2.64 -8.13
CA PHE A 209 13.81 1.60 -9.01
C PHE A 209 14.73 0.40 -8.87
N ASN A 210 14.14 -0.77 -8.69
CA ASN A 210 14.86 -2.02 -8.71
C ASN A 210 14.12 -3.03 -9.58
N HIS A 211 14.88 -3.93 -10.19
CA HIS A 211 14.37 -4.95 -11.09
C HIS A 211 15.19 -6.23 -10.94
N TRP A 212 14.51 -7.36 -10.82
CA TRP A 212 15.13 -8.67 -10.75
C TRP A 212 14.40 -9.65 -11.67
N TYR A 213 15.17 -10.55 -12.28
CA TYR A 213 14.65 -11.80 -12.79
C TYR A 213 14.76 -12.84 -11.66
N VAL A 214 13.69 -13.57 -11.41
CA VAL A 214 13.60 -14.55 -10.32
C VAL A 214 13.15 -15.87 -10.90
N ASP A 215 13.93 -16.92 -10.62
CA ASP A 215 13.59 -18.27 -11.02
C ASP A 215 12.35 -18.76 -10.27
N VAL A 216 11.57 -19.58 -10.96
CA VAL A 216 10.41 -20.26 -10.39
C VAL A 216 10.80 -21.71 -10.15
N ASN A 217 10.49 -22.21 -8.95
CA ASN A 217 10.77 -23.57 -8.54
C ASN A 217 9.87 -24.57 -9.30
N ASP A 218 10.25 -25.85 -9.26
CA ASP A 218 9.48 -26.94 -9.88
C ASP A 218 8.03 -27.08 -9.33
N ASP A 219 7.75 -26.51 -8.15
CA ASP A 219 6.41 -26.48 -7.54
C ASP A 219 5.64 -25.19 -7.87
N ASP A 220 6.05 -24.48 -8.92
CA ASP A 220 5.56 -23.18 -9.37
C ASP A 220 5.79 -22.03 -8.37
N SER A 221 6.44 -22.26 -7.22
CA SER A 221 6.68 -21.21 -6.22
C SER A 221 7.88 -20.34 -6.55
N TYR A 222 7.86 -19.08 -6.13
CA TYR A 222 9.04 -18.20 -6.20
C TYR A 222 9.18 -17.34 -4.95
N ARG A 223 10.40 -16.85 -4.72
CA ARG A 223 10.72 -15.93 -3.61
C ARG A 223 11.82 -14.96 -3.99
N LEU A 224 11.54 -13.67 -3.85
CA LEU A 224 12.55 -12.61 -3.75
C LEU A 224 12.68 -12.18 -2.29
N THR A 225 13.93 -12.09 -1.80
CA THR A 225 14.23 -11.54 -0.47
C THR A 225 15.06 -10.27 -0.64
N LEU A 226 14.54 -9.13 -0.19
CA LEU A 226 15.34 -7.93 0.02
C LEU A 226 15.88 -7.97 1.46
N PRO A 227 17.19 -8.17 1.64
CA PRO A 227 17.78 -8.29 2.97
C PRO A 227 17.78 -6.96 3.72
N SER A 228 17.95 -7.04 5.05
CA SER A 228 17.95 -5.88 5.96
C SER A 228 18.84 -4.72 5.54
N HIS A 229 20.04 -4.99 5.01
CA HIS A 229 20.95 -3.92 4.59
C HIS A 229 20.42 -3.13 3.39
N LEU A 230 19.64 -3.77 2.51
CA LEU A 230 19.01 -3.10 1.37
C LEU A 230 17.82 -2.25 1.83
N SER A 231 16.91 -2.83 2.63
CA SER A 231 15.73 -2.10 3.15
C SER A 231 16.11 -0.91 4.04
N LYS A 232 17.25 -0.97 4.73
CA LYS A 232 17.81 0.16 5.49
C LYS A 232 18.14 1.37 4.60
N THR A 233 18.58 1.14 3.36
CA THR A 233 18.91 2.23 2.41
C THR A 233 17.70 2.75 1.63
N MET A 234 16.63 1.96 1.55
CA MET A 234 15.37 2.34 0.91
C MET A 234 14.74 3.55 1.62
N ARG A 235 14.12 4.46 0.87
CA ARG A 235 13.49 5.66 1.43
C ARG A 235 12.13 5.28 2.01
N ALA A 236 11.78 5.83 3.17
CA ALA A 236 10.42 5.66 3.69
C ALA A 236 9.39 6.22 2.70
N GLY A 237 8.31 5.48 2.47
CA GLY A 237 7.27 5.78 1.49
C GLY A 237 6.72 4.54 0.81
N LEU A 238 5.78 4.76 -0.10
CA LEU A 238 5.04 3.71 -0.80
C LEU A 238 5.88 3.09 -1.92
N TYR A 239 5.91 1.77 -1.95
CA TYR A 239 6.51 0.96 -3.01
C TYR A 239 5.43 0.21 -3.80
N SER A 240 5.47 0.34 -5.11
CA SER A 240 4.62 -0.39 -6.05
C SER A 240 5.41 -1.50 -6.69
N VAL A 241 4.85 -2.71 -6.69
CA VAL A 241 5.47 -3.90 -7.26
C VAL A 241 4.60 -4.43 -8.39
N VAL A 242 5.23 -4.73 -9.52
CA VAL A 242 4.62 -5.46 -10.63
C VAL A 242 5.44 -6.72 -10.86
N ILE A 243 4.78 -7.85 -10.95
CA ILE A 243 5.38 -9.15 -11.26
C ILE A 243 4.92 -9.50 -12.66
N GLN A 244 5.84 -9.48 -13.61
CA GLN A 244 5.60 -9.77 -15.02
C GLN A 244 6.01 -11.21 -15.31
N HIS A 245 5.13 -11.90 -16.03
CA HIS A 245 5.32 -13.26 -16.50
C HIS A 245 5.37 -13.25 -18.04
N PRO A 246 6.38 -13.87 -18.67
CA PRO A 246 6.65 -13.76 -20.12
C PRO A 246 5.75 -14.61 -21.03
N MET A 247 4.74 -15.27 -20.45
CA MET A 247 3.67 -16.01 -21.13
C MET A 247 4.16 -16.92 -22.27
N ASP A 248 3.47 -16.92 -23.41
CA ASP A 248 3.50 -17.95 -24.44
C ASP A 248 4.78 -17.87 -25.28
N ASN A 249 5.32 -16.65 -25.45
CA ASN A 249 6.53 -16.43 -26.24
C ASN A 249 7.83 -16.64 -25.41
N HIS A 250 7.71 -16.75 -24.09
CA HIS A 250 8.81 -16.92 -23.12
C HIS A 250 9.88 -15.81 -23.17
N THR A 251 9.52 -14.63 -23.68
CA THR A 251 10.36 -13.44 -23.77
C THR A 251 9.69 -12.27 -23.07
N TYR A 252 10.46 -11.44 -22.37
CA TYR A 252 9.91 -10.23 -21.75
C TYR A 252 9.72 -9.14 -22.80
N ASP A 253 8.47 -8.81 -23.08
CA ASP A 253 8.10 -7.80 -24.07
C ASP A 253 8.33 -6.37 -23.58
N VAL A 254 8.28 -6.19 -22.25
CA VAL A 254 8.62 -4.94 -21.57
C VAL A 254 9.85 -5.19 -20.70
N MET A 255 10.88 -4.35 -20.82
CA MET A 255 12.17 -4.57 -20.14
C MET A 255 12.83 -3.26 -19.71
N PRO A 256 13.63 -3.27 -18.61
CA PRO A 256 14.41 -2.12 -18.22
C PRO A 256 15.62 -1.99 -19.14
N VAL A 257 15.93 -0.77 -19.56
CA VAL A 257 17.06 -0.47 -20.44
C VAL A 257 17.85 0.70 -19.85
N VAL A 258 19.16 0.59 -19.82
CA VAL A 258 20.04 1.71 -19.48
C VAL A 258 20.08 2.68 -20.66
N SER A 259 19.75 3.95 -20.41
CA SER A 259 19.77 5.02 -21.40
C SER A 259 20.54 6.21 -20.85
N GLN A 260 21.76 6.44 -21.36
CA GLN A 260 22.71 7.42 -20.83
C GLN A 260 22.94 7.18 -19.33
N ASP A 261 22.58 8.14 -18.47
CA ASP A 261 22.75 8.07 -17.01
C ASP A 261 21.47 7.67 -16.26
N SER A 262 20.43 7.23 -16.98
CA SER A 262 19.12 6.88 -16.43
C SER A 262 18.69 5.47 -16.83
N MET A 263 17.89 4.85 -15.99
CA MET A 263 17.12 3.64 -16.33
C MET A 263 15.80 4.06 -16.94
N ILE A 264 15.42 3.43 -18.04
CA ILE A 264 14.12 3.58 -18.67
C ILE A 264 13.43 2.22 -18.74
N VAL A 265 12.11 2.23 -18.79
CA VAL A 265 11.31 1.07 -19.17
C VAL A 265 10.98 1.23 -20.65
N LYS A 266 11.20 0.18 -21.44
CA LYS A 266 10.96 0.20 -22.88
C LYS A 266 9.99 -0.90 -23.27
N ASN A 267 9.02 -0.56 -24.12
CA ASN A 267 8.21 -1.52 -24.84
C ASN A 267 8.96 -1.97 -26.11
N SER A 268 9.12 -3.29 -26.28
CA SER A 268 9.87 -3.88 -27.40
C SER A 268 9.22 -3.66 -28.77
N PHE A 269 7.90 -3.43 -28.84
CA PHE A 269 7.13 -3.39 -30.08
C PHE A 269 7.02 -1.99 -30.72
N ASN A 270 6.92 -0.92 -29.93
CA ASN A 270 6.52 0.40 -30.44
C ASN A 270 7.45 1.55 -30.04
N ASN A 271 8.65 1.25 -29.51
CA ASN A 271 9.65 2.23 -29.03
C ASN A 271 9.17 3.18 -27.92
N GLU A 272 7.98 2.98 -27.36
CA GLU A 272 7.52 3.74 -26.20
C GLU A 272 8.40 3.46 -25.00
N LYS A 273 8.62 4.50 -24.20
CA LYS A 273 9.48 4.46 -23.03
C LYS A 273 9.11 5.51 -22.01
N PHE A 274 9.41 5.21 -20.74
CA PHE A 274 9.35 6.19 -19.65
C PHE A 274 10.56 6.03 -18.72
N VAL A 275 10.90 7.11 -18.03
CA VAL A 275 12.07 7.19 -17.14
C VAL A 275 11.70 6.71 -15.75
N VAL A 276 12.56 5.87 -15.15
CA VAL A 276 12.35 5.30 -13.80
C VAL A 276 13.45 5.65 -12.81
N THR A 277 14.58 6.19 -13.27
CA THR A 277 15.60 6.80 -12.40
C THR A 277 16.12 8.13 -12.94
N GLY A 278 16.52 9.01 -12.03
CA GLY A 278 17.08 10.32 -12.38
C GLY A 278 16.01 11.38 -12.65
N LYS A 279 16.39 12.44 -13.36
CA LYS A 279 15.51 13.59 -13.60
C LYS A 279 14.32 13.18 -14.47
N GLY A 280 13.10 13.49 -14.00
CA GLY A 280 11.86 13.15 -14.72
C GLY A 280 11.36 11.74 -14.43
N SER A 281 11.94 11.02 -13.47
CA SER A 281 11.36 9.76 -12.98
C SER A 281 9.96 10.00 -12.40
N LEU A 282 9.05 9.10 -12.76
CA LEU A 282 7.68 9.11 -12.24
C LEU A 282 7.63 8.71 -10.77
N SER A 283 6.53 9.03 -10.08
CA SER A 283 6.26 8.49 -8.75
C SER A 283 6.14 6.96 -8.78
N SER A 284 6.26 6.29 -7.62
CA SER A 284 6.15 4.82 -7.55
C SER A 284 4.85 4.29 -8.14
N VAL A 285 3.74 4.98 -7.88
CA VAL A 285 2.42 4.69 -8.43
C VAL A 285 2.40 4.93 -9.94
N GLU A 286 2.79 6.13 -10.39
CA GLU A 286 2.72 6.46 -11.81
C GLU A 286 3.64 5.58 -12.67
N ALA A 287 4.83 5.21 -12.18
CA ALA A 287 5.72 4.29 -12.85
C ALA A 287 5.09 2.89 -13.04
N ALA A 288 4.45 2.36 -11.99
CA ALA A 288 3.73 1.09 -12.05
C ALA A 288 2.55 1.15 -13.02
N VAL A 289 1.76 2.23 -13.01
CA VAL A 289 0.66 2.45 -13.98
C VAL A 289 1.19 2.44 -15.40
N ASN A 290 2.30 3.15 -15.70
CA ASN A 290 2.87 3.16 -17.05
C ASN A 290 3.41 1.79 -17.48
N LEU A 291 4.01 1.02 -16.57
CA LEU A 291 4.43 -0.35 -16.87
C LEU A 291 3.21 -1.23 -17.22
N ILE A 292 2.16 -1.17 -16.41
CA ILE A 292 0.92 -1.91 -16.64
C ILE A 292 0.28 -1.50 -17.96
N GLU A 293 0.26 -0.21 -18.27
CA GLU A 293 -0.24 0.33 -19.53
C GLU A 293 0.54 -0.24 -20.72
N PHE A 294 1.86 -0.44 -20.59
CA PHE A 294 2.66 -1.12 -21.62
C PHE A 294 2.30 -2.61 -21.72
N LEU A 295 2.16 -3.32 -20.60
CA LEU A 295 1.83 -4.74 -20.56
C LEU A 295 0.43 -5.04 -21.12
N ASN A 296 -0.51 -4.09 -20.99
CA ASN A 296 -1.88 -4.23 -21.51
C ASN A 296 -1.99 -3.89 -23.02
N LYS A 297 -0.90 -3.52 -23.71
CA LYS A 297 -0.98 -3.14 -25.14
C LYS A 297 -1.23 -4.35 -26.04
N SER A 298 -1.94 -4.10 -27.15
CA SER A 298 -2.15 -5.12 -28.17
C SER A 298 -0.80 -5.59 -28.74
N GLY A 299 -0.59 -6.91 -28.76
CA GLY A 299 0.66 -7.52 -29.25
C GLY A 299 1.66 -7.87 -28.15
N ILE A 300 1.37 -7.49 -26.89
CA ILE A 300 2.07 -7.97 -25.70
C ILE A 300 1.31 -9.19 -25.19
N ASP A 301 1.97 -10.35 -25.09
CA ASP A 301 1.38 -11.53 -24.46
C ASP A 301 1.70 -11.64 -22.98
N ASP A 302 2.73 -10.94 -22.49
CA ASP A 302 3.10 -10.89 -21.08
C ASP A 302 1.89 -10.62 -20.16
N THR A 303 1.80 -11.39 -19.07
CA THR A 303 0.81 -11.16 -18.02
C THR A 303 1.49 -10.62 -16.77
N TYR A 304 0.69 -10.14 -15.81
CA TYR A 304 1.22 -9.63 -14.57
C TYR A 304 0.26 -9.76 -13.40
N THR A 305 0.85 -9.70 -12.21
CA THR A 305 0.15 -9.36 -10.97
C THR A 305 0.86 -8.20 -10.29
N LYS A 306 0.19 -7.55 -9.35
CA LYS A 306 0.67 -6.31 -8.73
C LYS A 306 0.37 -6.31 -7.25
N LEU A 307 1.26 -5.71 -6.47
CA LEU A 307 1.08 -5.48 -5.04
C LEU A 307 1.76 -4.19 -4.62
N GLN A 308 1.52 -3.78 -3.38
CA GLN A 308 2.15 -2.62 -2.78
C GLN A 308 2.56 -2.92 -1.35
N PHE A 309 3.56 -2.18 -0.87
CA PHE A 309 3.92 -2.14 0.54
C PHE A 309 4.46 -0.75 0.91
N LEU A 310 4.37 -0.43 2.20
CA LEU A 310 4.86 0.81 2.77
C LEU A 310 6.16 0.55 3.53
N ILE A 311 7.19 1.33 3.27
CA ILE A 311 8.36 1.40 4.14
C ILE A 311 8.23 2.59 5.09
N GLU A 312 8.40 2.35 6.38
CA GLU A 312 8.36 3.38 7.42
C GLU A 312 9.68 3.50 8.18
N GLU A 313 9.93 4.66 8.78
CA GLU A 313 11.01 4.77 9.74
C GLU A 313 10.69 3.87 10.96
N PRO A 314 11.69 3.18 11.52
CA PRO A 314 11.49 2.38 12.71
C PRO A 314 11.12 3.27 13.89
N VAL A 315 10.19 2.80 14.71
CA VAL A 315 9.68 3.50 15.88
C VAL A 315 9.66 2.51 17.04
N ILE A 316 10.18 2.94 18.19
CA ILE A 316 9.97 2.30 19.48
C ILE A 316 9.39 3.35 20.42
N ARG A 317 8.32 3.01 21.12
CA ARG A 317 7.73 3.82 22.18
C ARG A 317 7.74 3.00 23.45
N ILE A 318 8.46 3.49 24.45
CA ILE A 318 8.54 2.88 25.77
C ILE A 318 7.37 3.43 26.58
N ASP A 319 6.64 2.54 27.26
CA ASP A 319 5.54 2.95 28.12
C ASP A 319 6.08 3.78 29.31
N PRO A 320 5.32 4.76 29.82
CA PRO A 320 5.73 5.51 31.00
C PRO A 320 6.02 4.59 32.19
N ILE A 321 7.24 4.67 32.72
CA ILE A 321 7.65 3.89 33.88
C ILE A 321 7.39 4.74 35.14
N THR A 322 6.49 4.27 36.01
CA THR A 322 6.21 4.90 37.29
C THR A 322 7.41 4.76 38.25
N PRO A 323 7.56 5.65 39.26
CA PRO A 323 8.61 5.52 40.25
C PRO A 323 8.63 4.12 40.91
N LYS A 324 9.82 3.56 41.07
CA LYS A 324 10.06 2.22 41.60
C LYS A 324 10.84 2.26 42.90
N ARG A 325 10.73 1.22 43.72
CA ARG A 325 11.57 1.01 44.89
C ARG A 325 12.74 0.09 44.55
N THR A 326 13.77 0.16 45.39
CA THR A 326 14.86 -0.81 45.34
C THR A 326 14.31 -2.24 45.48
N SER A 327 14.83 -3.17 44.69
CA SER A 327 14.39 -4.56 44.58
C SER A 327 12.99 -4.80 43.97
N ASP A 328 12.35 -3.78 43.40
CA ASP A 328 11.10 -3.99 42.67
C ASP A 328 11.31 -4.89 41.45
N LYS A 329 10.31 -5.75 41.20
CA LYS A 329 10.15 -6.53 39.97
C LYS A 329 9.11 -5.88 39.08
N PHE A 330 9.47 -5.56 37.86
CA PHE A 330 8.53 -5.01 36.88
C PHE A 330 9.01 -5.25 35.46
N SER A 331 8.11 -5.03 34.50
CA SER A 331 8.40 -5.13 33.08
C SER A 331 8.57 -3.75 32.47
N ILE A 332 9.62 -3.58 31.68
CA ILE A 332 9.74 -2.47 30.74
C ILE A 332 8.97 -2.88 29.49
N THR A 333 7.87 -2.20 29.21
CA THR A 333 6.99 -2.50 28.09
C THR A 333 6.96 -1.35 27.08
N GLY A 334 6.46 -1.66 25.89
CA GLY A 334 6.19 -0.65 24.89
C GLY A 334 5.77 -1.26 23.57
N ILE A 335 5.64 -0.38 22.57
CA ILE A 335 5.21 -0.72 21.22
C ILE A 335 6.26 -0.34 20.17
N THR A 336 6.29 -1.07 19.06
CA THR A 336 7.19 -0.83 17.94
C THR A 336 6.58 -1.29 16.61
N ASN A 337 7.04 -0.72 15.49
CA ASN A 337 6.72 -1.24 14.15
C ASN A 337 7.78 -2.22 13.60
N LEU A 338 8.81 -2.56 14.40
CA LEU A 338 9.77 -3.61 14.05
C LEU A 338 9.08 -4.98 13.94
N ALA A 339 9.61 -5.84 13.08
CA ALA A 339 9.06 -7.17 12.83
C ALA A 339 9.00 -8.05 14.11
N VAL A 340 8.02 -8.94 14.16
CA VAL A 340 7.94 -9.98 15.20
C VAL A 340 9.20 -10.85 15.14
N ASP A 341 9.65 -11.32 16.29
CA ASP A 341 10.89 -12.08 16.52
C ASP A 341 12.20 -11.28 16.38
N ASP A 342 12.15 -10.01 15.99
CA ASP A 342 13.32 -9.13 16.08
C ASP A 342 13.79 -9.02 17.54
N GLU A 343 15.10 -9.01 17.72
CA GLU A 343 15.73 -8.85 19.03
C GLU A 343 16.10 -7.39 19.27
N ILE A 344 15.68 -6.88 20.44
CA ILE A 344 16.07 -5.56 20.95
C ILE A 344 16.88 -5.73 22.23
N LEU A 345 17.89 -4.90 22.39
CA LEU A 345 18.66 -4.81 23.61
C LEU A 345 18.04 -3.77 24.53
N VAL A 346 17.85 -4.14 25.79
CA VAL A 346 17.43 -3.24 26.87
C VAL A 346 18.60 -3.00 27.79
N GLU A 347 18.93 -1.74 28.01
CA GLU A 347 19.95 -1.28 28.96
C GLU A 347 19.32 -0.31 29.95
N VAL A 348 19.50 -0.55 31.24
CA VAL A 348 19.06 0.35 32.31
C VAL A 348 20.28 0.87 33.01
N MET A 349 20.46 2.19 33.11
CA MET A 349 21.64 2.81 33.69
C MET A 349 21.25 3.91 34.67
N SER A 350 22.02 4.11 35.74
CA SER A 350 21.85 5.29 36.60
C SER A 350 22.36 6.54 35.88
N ARG A 351 21.60 7.65 35.96
CA ARG A 351 22.02 8.95 35.41
C ARG A 351 22.99 9.71 36.31
N MET A 352 23.24 9.26 37.55
CA MET A 352 24.10 9.94 38.51
C MET A 352 25.51 9.34 38.57
N VAL A 353 26.41 9.73 37.65
CA VAL A 353 27.85 9.82 37.95
C VAL A 353 28.48 10.97 37.13
N PRO A 354 29.20 11.93 37.75
CA PRO A 354 30.08 12.87 37.03
C PRO A 354 31.17 12.10 36.25
N HIS A 355 31.76 12.71 35.23
CA HIS A 355 32.74 12.15 34.29
C HIS A 355 34.03 11.50 34.86
N THR A 356 34.12 11.19 36.16
CA THR A 356 35.32 10.71 36.85
C THR A 356 35.16 9.41 37.65
N ALA A 357 34.02 8.73 37.59
CA ALA A 357 33.88 7.36 38.12
C ALA A 357 33.18 6.48 37.08
N GLU A 358 33.64 5.24 36.95
CA GLU A 358 33.09 4.27 35.98
C GLU A 358 31.56 4.21 36.11
N PRO A 359 30.81 4.21 34.99
CA PRO A 359 29.36 4.07 35.05
C PRO A 359 29.04 2.78 35.81
N TYR A 360 28.31 2.89 36.92
CA TYR A 360 27.85 1.74 37.67
C TYR A 360 27.02 0.88 36.71
N PHE A 361 27.53 -0.31 36.37
CA PHE A 361 27.00 -1.18 35.34
C PHE A 361 25.57 -1.57 35.71
N GLY A 362 24.61 -1.17 34.89
CA GLY A 362 23.20 -1.43 35.13
C GLY A 362 22.68 -2.65 34.36
N ILE A 363 21.39 -2.93 34.51
CA ILE A 363 20.74 -4.14 33.99
C ILE A 363 20.78 -4.12 32.46
N ARG A 364 21.24 -5.22 31.86
CA ARG A 364 21.29 -5.40 30.41
C ARG A 364 20.72 -6.75 30.02
N GLY A 365 19.89 -6.77 28.99
CA GLY A 365 19.39 -8.01 28.42
C GLY A 365 18.77 -7.82 27.04
N VAL A 366 18.40 -8.93 26.42
CA VAL A 366 17.74 -8.95 25.12
C VAL A 366 16.32 -9.43 25.31
N THR A 367 15.37 -8.82 24.61
CA THR A 367 14.01 -9.34 24.48
C THR A 367 13.60 -9.36 23.01
N LYS A 368 12.58 -10.17 22.70
CA LYS A 368 12.03 -10.27 21.35
C LYS A 368 10.78 -9.44 21.20
N ILE A 369 10.60 -8.90 20.01
CA ILE A 369 9.35 -8.31 19.59
C ILE A 369 8.30 -9.40 19.45
N THR A 370 7.15 -9.17 20.06
CA THR A 370 5.98 -10.05 20.03
C THR A 370 4.85 -9.38 19.26
N LYS A 371 3.96 -10.18 18.68
CA LYS A 371 2.81 -9.65 17.93
C LYS A 371 1.94 -8.76 18.82
N GLY A 372 1.59 -7.59 18.32
CA GLY A 372 0.67 -6.65 18.97
C GLY A 372 -0.62 -6.42 18.18
N ASP A 373 -1.29 -5.33 18.52
CA ASP A 373 -2.59 -4.93 17.95
C ASP A 373 -2.47 -3.61 17.18
N ALA A 374 -3.50 -3.27 16.39
CA ALA A 374 -3.64 -1.98 15.71
C ALA A 374 -2.44 -1.57 14.82
N GLY A 375 -1.75 -2.55 14.23
CA GLY A 375 -0.64 -2.31 13.30
C GLY A 375 0.72 -2.07 13.96
N MET A 376 0.82 -2.23 15.28
CA MET A 376 2.09 -2.18 16.02
C MET A 376 2.33 -3.50 16.75
N ASN A 377 3.60 -3.85 16.91
CA ASN A 377 4.07 -4.97 17.71
C ASN A 377 4.46 -4.51 19.12
N ASN A 378 4.59 -5.45 20.04
CA ASN A 378 4.88 -5.20 21.45
C ASN A 378 6.26 -5.71 21.84
N PHE A 379 6.84 -5.14 22.88
CA PHE A 379 7.96 -5.76 23.59
C PHE A 379 7.74 -5.68 25.10
N SER A 380 8.33 -6.64 25.82
CA SER A 380 8.34 -6.67 27.28
C SER A 380 9.68 -7.21 27.73
N PHE A 381 10.31 -6.54 28.69
CA PHE A 381 11.55 -6.98 29.32
C PHE A 381 11.40 -6.93 30.83
N ASP A 382 11.36 -8.10 31.45
CA ASP A 382 11.22 -8.23 32.89
C ASP A 382 12.55 -7.94 33.58
N ILE A 383 12.52 -7.05 34.58
CA ILE A 383 13.68 -6.65 35.36
C ILE A 383 13.42 -6.68 36.85
N GLU A 384 14.50 -6.88 37.60
CA GLU A 384 14.54 -6.78 39.06
C GLU A 384 15.64 -5.78 39.43
N LEU A 385 15.28 -4.72 40.17
CA LEU A 385 16.21 -3.67 40.59
C LEU A 385 17.10 -4.10 41.77
N VAL A 386 17.93 -5.12 41.57
CA VAL A 386 18.85 -5.63 42.59
C VAL A 386 19.97 -4.62 42.84
N ASP A 387 20.26 -4.32 44.11
CA ASP A 387 21.35 -3.44 44.56
C ASP A 387 21.35 -2.01 43.97
N THR A 388 20.19 -1.53 43.49
CA THR A 388 20.05 -0.17 42.96
C THR A 388 19.97 0.86 44.09
N LYS A 389 20.59 2.03 43.90
CA LYS A 389 20.45 3.17 44.82
C LYS A 389 19.29 4.07 44.40
N PRO A 390 18.63 4.77 45.34
CA PRO A 390 17.69 5.84 45.00
C PRO A 390 18.33 6.88 44.07
N GLY A 391 17.59 7.33 43.06
CA GLY A 391 18.07 8.26 42.05
C GLY A 391 17.37 8.10 40.71
N GLU A 392 17.84 8.85 39.72
CA GLU A 392 17.29 8.84 38.37
C GLU A 392 17.97 7.79 37.50
N TYR A 393 17.19 7.02 36.75
CA TYR A 393 17.65 5.98 35.85
C TYR A 393 17.12 6.22 34.44
N ILE A 394 17.90 5.80 33.44
CA ILE A 394 17.53 5.82 32.03
C ILE A 394 17.47 4.39 31.52
N VAL A 395 16.37 4.06 30.85
CA VAL A 395 16.23 2.86 30.03
C VAL A 395 16.57 3.25 28.60
N ASN A 396 17.47 2.52 27.97
CA ASN A 396 17.75 2.57 26.54
C ASN A 396 17.27 1.28 25.89
N ILE A 397 16.47 1.40 24.83
CA ILE A 397 16.12 0.32 23.93
C ILE A 397 16.91 0.50 22.65
N ILE A 398 17.78 -0.45 22.33
CA ILE A 398 18.68 -0.41 21.19
C ILE A 398 18.28 -1.53 20.24
N SER A 399 18.06 -1.20 18.97
CA SER A 399 17.92 -2.20 17.91
C SER A 399 19.18 -2.19 17.04
N TYR A 400 19.95 -3.28 17.10
CA TYR A 400 21.18 -3.42 16.33
C TYR A 400 20.94 -3.42 14.82
N LYS A 401 19.77 -3.90 14.39
CA LYS A 401 19.37 -3.98 12.98
C LYS A 401 19.33 -2.61 12.29
N ILE A 402 18.96 -1.58 13.06
CA ILE A 402 18.76 -0.21 12.57
C ILE A 402 19.73 0.80 13.18
N GLU A 403 20.57 0.38 14.12
CA GLU A 403 21.55 1.23 14.82
C GLU A 403 20.95 2.49 15.44
N LYS A 404 19.71 2.38 15.93
CA LYS A 404 18.99 3.45 16.64
C LYS A 404 18.70 3.03 18.08
N PHE A 405 18.58 4.03 18.95
CA PHE A 405 18.18 3.83 20.32
C PHE A 405 17.07 4.81 20.74
N TRP A 406 16.23 4.36 21.66
CA TRP A 406 15.17 5.14 22.29
C TRP A 406 15.34 5.08 23.79
N SER A 407 15.03 6.17 24.46
CA SER A 407 15.27 6.27 25.90
C SER A 407 14.07 6.76 26.68
N GLN A 408 13.90 6.24 27.89
CA GLN A 408 12.89 6.67 28.85
C GLN A 408 13.50 6.76 30.24
N VAL A 409 13.17 7.82 30.97
CA VAL A 409 13.70 8.05 32.32
C VAL A 409 12.66 7.65 33.37
N PHE A 410 13.13 7.13 34.50
CA PHE A 410 12.31 6.85 35.68
C PHE A 410 13.09 7.09 36.97
N GLN A 411 12.36 7.16 38.08
CA GLN A 411 12.93 7.40 39.41
C GLN A 411 12.92 6.11 40.22
N VAL A 412 14.01 5.87 40.95
CA VAL A 412 14.07 4.88 42.03
C VAL A 412 14.06 5.64 43.35
N ILE A 413 13.10 5.32 44.22
CA ILE A 413 12.86 5.98 45.52
C ILE A 413 13.19 5.08 46.71
#